data_AF-A0A7M2SV24-F1
#
_entry.id   AF-A0A7M2SV24-F1
#
_cell.length_a   1.000
_cell.length_b   1.000
_cell.length_c   1.000
_cell.angle_alpha   90.00
_cell.angle_beta   90.00
_cell.angle_gamma   90.00
#
_symmetry.space_group_name_H-M   'P 1'
#
loop_
_entity.id
_entity.type
_entity.pdbx_description
1 polymer ?
#
loop_
_entity_poly.entity_id
_entity_poly.type
_entity_poly.pdbx_seq_one_letter_code
_entity_poly.pdbx_strand_id
1 'polypeptide(L)'
;MPKAGITYGPRIKAPNYDQIDKDAEQKVLEDLGLKRPEDLVAKARPDALVVKAARIIEQADAELALHLDERDEALAHLWFYEQRLGLSGTAGLTNMGYRHALARLMFGDKRHPLPNGTNAELVQAAEEAGIKRVADAEEKLLKAAPIVYAARARREIAVRYMQEAVLALSQEPYGWKPEQIAEHAGVHRDLIYKQRAAARKRHGQ
;
A
#
# COMPACT_ATOMS: atom_id res chain seq x y z
N MET A 1 7.99 23.02 17.35
CA MET A 1 8.02 24.49 17.33
C MET A 1 7.90 24.95 15.88
N PRO A 2 7.05 25.95 15.56
CA PRO A 2 6.99 26.51 14.22
C PRO A 2 8.37 27.07 13.84
N LYS A 3 8.85 26.74 12.63
CA LYS A 3 10.08 27.33 12.09
C LYS A 3 9.76 28.77 11.68
N ALA A 4 10.69 29.70 11.95
CA ALA A 4 10.55 31.08 11.52
C ALA A 4 10.25 31.14 10.01
N GLY A 5 9.23 31.91 9.61
CA GLY A 5 8.83 32.08 8.21
C GLY A 5 7.88 31.01 7.64
N ILE A 6 7.40 30.05 8.45
CA ILE A 6 6.37 29.08 8.05
C ILE A 6 5.07 29.36 8.80
N THR A 7 4.05 29.78 8.07
CA THR A 7 2.66 29.80 8.57
C THR A 7 2.00 28.50 8.16
N TYR A 8 1.52 27.74 9.15
CA TYR A 8 0.85 26.47 8.90
C TYR A 8 -0.66 26.66 8.74
N GLY A 9 -1.23 25.97 7.74
CA GLY A 9 -2.68 25.82 7.64
C GLY A 9 -3.24 24.90 8.74
N PRO A 10 -4.58 24.81 8.88
CA PRO A 10 -5.19 23.95 9.87
C PRO A 10 -4.81 22.48 9.68
N ARG A 11 -4.94 21.70 10.76
CA ARG A 11 -4.73 20.25 10.70
C ARG A 11 -5.92 19.60 10.01
N ILE A 12 -5.63 18.70 9.07
CA ILE A 12 -6.64 17.83 8.47
C ILE A 12 -6.86 16.63 9.39
N LYS A 13 -8.12 16.25 9.62
CA LYS A 13 -8.46 15.08 10.44
C LYS A 13 -8.21 13.81 9.63
N ALA A 14 -7.40 12.91 10.18
CA ALA A 14 -7.12 11.64 9.53
C ALA A 14 -8.38 10.73 9.52
N PRO A 15 -8.57 9.94 8.45
CA PRO A 15 -9.50 8.81 8.44
C PRO A 15 -9.23 7.80 9.56
N ASN A 16 -10.22 6.97 9.88
CA ASN A 16 -10.07 5.89 10.85
C ASN A 16 -9.38 4.67 10.21
N TYR A 17 -8.05 4.72 10.11
CA TYR A 17 -7.25 3.67 9.47
C TYR A 17 -7.29 2.33 10.21
N ASP A 18 -7.44 2.34 11.53
CA ASP A 18 -7.58 1.10 12.30
C ASP A 18 -8.85 0.33 11.90
N GLN A 19 -9.93 1.05 11.58
CA GLN A 19 -11.14 0.41 11.06
C GLN A 19 -10.93 -0.07 9.63
N ILE A 20 -10.26 0.70 8.78
CA ILE A 20 -9.96 0.31 7.40
C ILE A 20 -9.12 -0.98 7.36
N ASP A 21 -8.15 -1.14 8.28
CA ASP A 21 -7.36 -2.37 8.38
C ASP A 21 -8.23 -3.59 8.74
N LYS A 22 -9.12 -3.43 9.72
CA LYS A 22 -10.07 -4.50 10.11
C LYS A 22 -11.02 -4.86 8.97
N ASP A 23 -11.55 -3.86 8.27
CA ASP A 23 -12.46 -4.06 7.14
C ASP A 23 -11.72 -4.74 5.98
N ALA A 24 -10.47 -4.36 5.73
CA ALA A 24 -9.63 -5.00 4.72
C ALA A 24 -9.35 -6.47 5.07
N GLU A 25 -9.00 -6.78 6.32
CA GLU A 25 -8.80 -8.16 6.78
C GLU A 25 -10.07 -9.00 6.61
N GLN A 26 -11.21 -8.48 7.08
CA GLN A 26 -12.50 -9.15 6.95
C GLN A 26 -12.86 -9.41 5.49
N LYS A 27 -12.61 -8.43 4.61
CA LYS A 27 -12.86 -8.57 3.17
C LYS A 27 -12.01 -9.65 2.54
N VAL A 28 -10.71 -9.71 2.88
CA VAL A 28 -9.82 -10.78 2.37
C VAL A 28 -10.29 -12.14 2.87
N LEU A 29 -10.61 -12.27 4.16
CA LEU A 29 -11.14 -13.53 4.70
C LEU A 29 -12.39 -13.99 3.95
N GLU A 30 -13.35 -13.09 3.75
CA GLU A 30 -14.58 -13.35 2.99
C GLU A 30 -14.27 -13.82 1.56
N ASP A 31 -13.42 -13.11 0.82
CA ASP A 31 -13.06 -13.45 -0.56
C ASP A 31 -12.34 -14.80 -0.66
N LEU A 32 -11.51 -15.12 0.33
CA LEU A 32 -10.86 -16.42 0.45
C LEU A 32 -11.85 -17.54 0.84
N GLY A 33 -13.01 -17.21 1.41
CA GLY A 33 -13.98 -18.16 1.94
C GLY A 33 -13.63 -18.67 3.35
N LEU A 34 -12.85 -17.88 4.08
CA LEU A 34 -12.43 -18.11 5.45
C LEU A 34 -13.30 -17.26 6.39
N LYS A 35 -13.58 -17.77 7.59
CA LYS A 35 -14.24 -16.97 8.63
C LYS A 35 -13.21 -16.39 9.59
N ARG A 36 -12.10 -17.11 9.78
CA ARG A 36 -10.99 -16.71 10.65
C ARG A 36 -9.65 -17.11 10.03
N PRO A 37 -8.55 -16.43 10.39
CA PRO A 37 -7.23 -16.76 9.87
C PRO A 37 -6.81 -18.22 10.10
N GLU A 38 -7.20 -18.83 11.23
CA GLU A 38 -6.91 -20.23 11.56
C GLU A 38 -7.64 -21.27 10.69
N ASP A 39 -8.67 -20.87 9.94
CA ASP A 39 -9.44 -21.79 9.09
C ASP A 39 -8.61 -22.34 7.90
N LEU A 40 -7.45 -21.74 7.64
CA LEU A 40 -6.43 -22.17 6.68
C LEU A 40 -6.10 -23.67 6.78
N VAL A 41 -5.90 -24.16 8.00
CA VAL A 41 -5.48 -25.55 8.27
C VAL A 41 -6.68 -26.51 8.17
N ALA A 42 -7.88 -26.01 8.50
CA ALA A 42 -9.10 -26.82 8.53
C ALA A 42 -9.75 -27.01 7.16
N LYS A 43 -9.62 -26.05 6.24
CA LYS A 43 -10.17 -26.09 4.88
C LYS A 43 -9.06 -26.35 3.86
N ALA A 44 -8.65 -27.61 3.76
CA ALA A 44 -7.47 -28.13 3.06
C ALA A 44 -7.43 -27.97 1.52
N ARG A 45 -7.79 -26.80 0.97
CA ARG A 45 -7.68 -26.50 -0.47
C ARG A 45 -6.66 -25.39 -0.76
N PRO A 46 -5.36 -25.66 -0.58
CA PRO A 46 -4.32 -24.67 -0.86
C PRO A 46 -4.24 -24.32 -2.36
N ASP A 47 -4.72 -25.21 -3.25
CA ASP A 47 -4.91 -24.98 -4.68
C ASP A 47 -5.89 -23.83 -4.95
N ALA A 48 -7.08 -23.86 -4.34
CA ALA A 48 -8.05 -22.78 -4.49
C ALA A 48 -7.57 -21.48 -3.86
N LEU A 49 -6.87 -21.60 -2.73
CA LEU A 49 -6.40 -20.46 -1.97
C LEU A 49 -5.36 -19.65 -2.74
N VAL A 50 -4.41 -20.30 -3.42
CA VAL A 50 -3.39 -19.59 -4.19
C VAL A 50 -4.01 -18.80 -5.35
N VAL A 51 -5.03 -19.35 -6.02
CA VAL A 51 -5.76 -18.68 -7.11
C VAL A 51 -6.51 -17.46 -6.59
N LYS A 52 -7.26 -17.61 -5.49
CA LYS A 52 -8.04 -16.50 -4.92
C LYS A 52 -7.13 -15.39 -4.38
N ALA A 53 -6.06 -15.75 -3.70
CA ALA A 53 -5.10 -14.77 -3.19
C ALA A 53 -4.43 -13.99 -4.32
N ALA A 54 -4.05 -14.66 -5.42
CA ALA A 54 -3.51 -13.99 -6.60
C ALA A 54 -4.50 -12.96 -7.19
N ARG A 55 -5.78 -13.32 -7.30
CA ARG A 55 -6.82 -12.41 -7.79
C ARG A 55 -7.02 -11.19 -6.87
N ILE A 56 -7.00 -11.37 -5.55
CA ILE A 56 -7.12 -10.25 -4.60
C ILE A 56 -5.91 -9.31 -4.72
N ILE A 57 -4.71 -9.86 -4.91
CA ILE A 57 -3.49 -9.07 -5.13
C ILE A 57 -3.60 -8.25 -6.41
N GLU A 58 -4.05 -8.86 -7.51
CA GLU A 58 -4.24 -8.18 -8.79
C GLU A 58 -5.26 -7.04 -8.70
N GLN A 59 -6.41 -7.29 -8.05
CA GLN A 59 -7.43 -6.26 -7.81
C GLN A 59 -6.89 -5.11 -6.96
N ALA A 60 -6.17 -5.43 -5.89
CA ALA A 60 -5.54 -4.42 -5.05
C ALA A 60 -4.48 -3.62 -5.82
N ASP A 61 -3.65 -4.27 -6.65
CA ASP A 61 -2.65 -3.60 -7.49
C ASP A 61 -3.31 -2.66 -8.52
N ALA A 62 -4.44 -3.06 -9.11
CA ALA A 62 -5.21 -2.20 -10.01
C ALA A 62 -5.79 -0.96 -9.28
N GLU A 63 -6.35 -1.13 -8.08
CA GLU A 63 -6.84 0.00 -7.28
C GLU A 63 -5.71 0.94 -6.83
N LEU A 64 -4.55 0.39 -6.48
CA LEU A 64 -3.37 1.19 -6.18
C LEU A 64 -2.94 2.00 -7.40
N ALA A 65 -2.87 1.39 -8.58
CA ALA A 65 -2.52 2.09 -9.81
C ALA A 65 -3.50 3.23 -10.16
N LEU A 66 -4.78 3.07 -9.82
CA LEU A 66 -5.81 4.07 -10.11
C LEU A 66 -5.76 5.30 -9.18
N HIS A 67 -5.43 5.12 -7.90
CA HIS A 67 -5.59 6.17 -6.88
C HIS A 67 -4.29 6.67 -6.23
N LEU A 68 -3.16 5.98 -6.47
CA LEU A 68 -1.90 6.34 -5.83
C LEU A 68 -1.43 7.73 -6.23
N ASP A 69 -1.49 8.05 -7.52
CA ASP A 69 -1.04 9.33 -8.05
C ASP A 69 -1.95 10.47 -7.58
N GLU A 70 -3.27 10.27 -7.57
CA GLU A 70 -4.22 11.26 -7.04
C GLU A 70 -3.91 11.59 -5.56
N ARG A 71 -3.68 10.56 -4.73
CA ARG A 71 -3.29 10.74 -3.33
C ARG A 71 -1.98 11.51 -3.22
N ASP A 72 -0.96 11.13 -3.98
CA ASP A 72 0.39 11.69 -3.85
C ASP A 72 0.48 13.12 -4.42
N GLU A 73 -0.23 13.44 -5.50
CA GLU A 73 -0.36 14.79 -6.04
C GLU A 73 -1.12 15.71 -5.06
N ALA A 74 -2.26 15.27 -4.51
CA ALA A 74 -3.01 16.04 -3.52
C ALA A 74 -2.19 16.29 -2.25
N LEU A 75 -1.48 15.25 -1.76
CA LEU A 75 -0.57 15.33 -0.63
C LEU A 75 0.56 16.35 -0.87
N ALA A 76 1.16 16.34 -2.06
CA ALA A 76 2.20 17.29 -2.43
C ALA A 76 1.67 18.71 -2.49
N HIS A 77 0.51 18.93 -3.10
CA HIS A 77 -0.11 20.26 -3.13
C HIS A 77 -0.31 20.82 -1.72
N LEU A 78 -0.90 20.04 -0.82
CA LEU A 78 -1.18 20.46 0.55
C LEU A 78 0.09 20.75 1.37
N TRP A 79 1.22 20.14 0.98
CA TRP A 79 2.50 20.39 1.62
C TRP A 79 3.21 21.63 1.06
N PHE A 80 3.36 21.70 -0.26
CA PHE A 80 4.15 22.73 -0.94
C PHE A 80 3.42 24.06 -1.08
N TYR A 81 2.09 24.06 -1.24
CA TYR A 81 1.32 25.29 -1.49
C TYR A 81 0.49 25.76 -0.30
N GLU A 82 0.03 24.84 0.56
CA GLU A 82 -0.87 25.18 1.69
C GLU A 82 -0.30 24.93 3.08
N GLN A 83 0.83 24.21 3.19
CA GLN A 83 1.52 23.89 4.45
C GLN A 83 0.58 23.34 5.55
N ARG A 84 -0.31 22.41 5.18
CA ARG A 84 -1.27 21.80 6.12
C ARG A 84 -0.56 20.90 7.14
N LEU A 85 -1.14 20.82 8.34
CA LEU A 85 -0.64 19.96 9.43
C LEU A 85 -1.27 18.56 9.40
N GLY A 86 -0.55 17.55 9.90
CA GLY A 86 -1.08 16.19 10.07
C GLY A 86 -1.17 15.37 8.78
N LEU A 87 -0.45 15.76 7.73
CA LEU A 87 -0.52 15.15 6.41
C LEU A 87 -0.08 13.67 6.37
N SER A 88 0.91 13.27 7.17
CA SER A 88 1.33 11.86 7.20
C SER A 88 0.19 10.93 7.64
N GLY A 89 -0.44 11.27 8.77
CA GLY A 89 -1.62 10.57 9.27
C GLY A 89 -2.78 10.63 8.27
N THR A 90 -3.07 11.79 7.70
CA THR A 90 -4.18 11.99 6.74
C THR A 90 -3.98 11.21 5.44
N ALA A 91 -2.74 10.97 5.02
CA ALA A 91 -2.42 10.20 3.83
C ALA A 91 -2.36 8.67 4.06
N GLY A 92 -2.54 8.22 5.31
CA GLY A 92 -2.35 6.82 5.68
C GLY A 92 -0.89 6.37 5.53
N LEU A 93 0.06 7.25 5.86
CA LEU A 93 1.50 7.01 5.71
C LEU A 93 2.23 7.19 7.04
N THR A 94 3.29 6.41 7.22
CA THR A 94 4.29 6.72 8.25
C THR A 94 4.99 8.04 7.92
N ASN A 95 5.62 8.69 8.91
CA ASN A 95 6.39 9.91 8.66
C ASN A 95 7.47 9.74 7.59
N MET A 96 8.12 8.58 7.53
CA MET A 96 9.10 8.27 6.49
C MET A 96 8.44 8.00 5.13
N GLY A 97 7.34 7.24 5.09
CA GLY A 97 6.60 6.96 3.85
C GLY A 97 6.05 8.24 3.22
N TYR A 98 5.56 9.15 4.05
CA TYR A 98 5.13 10.49 3.68
C TYR A 98 6.25 11.32 3.02
N ARG A 99 7.44 11.37 3.63
CA ARG A 99 8.59 12.07 3.04
C ARG A 99 9.04 11.44 1.73
N HIS A 100 9.03 10.10 1.66
CA HIS A 100 9.38 9.35 0.46
C HIS A 100 8.42 9.61 -0.70
N ALA A 101 7.11 9.73 -0.43
CA ALA A 101 6.11 10.06 -1.45
C ALA A 101 6.37 11.45 -2.05
N LEU A 102 6.56 12.46 -1.19
CA LEU A 102 6.89 13.82 -1.63
C LEU A 102 8.21 13.88 -2.42
N ALA A 103 9.26 13.22 -1.92
CA ALA A 103 10.58 13.22 -2.57
C ALA A 103 10.53 12.52 -3.93
N ARG A 104 9.80 11.41 -4.04
CA ARG A 104 9.58 10.72 -5.31
C ARG A 104 8.84 11.60 -6.31
N LEU A 105 7.79 12.31 -5.88
CA LEU A 105 7.03 13.19 -6.76
C LEU A 105 7.88 14.37 -7.26
N MET A 106 8.71 14.94 -6.38
CA MET A 106 9.53 16.12 -6.69
C MET A 106 10.81 15.78 -7.48
N PHE A 107 11.48 14.67 -7.17
CA PHE A 107 12.83 14.36 -7.68
C PHE A 107 12.93 13.03 -8.43
N GLY A 108 11.85 12.23 -8.48
CA GLY A 108 11.91 10.84 -8.96
C GLY A 108 12.62 9.87 -8.00
N ASP A 109 13.28 10.36 -6.95
CA ASP A 109 13.97 9.55 -5.94
C ASP A 109 13.38 9.76 -4.53
N LYS A 110 12.87 8.67 -3.96
CA LYS A 110 12.31 8.63 -2.60
C LYS A 110 13.32 8.97 -1.50
N ARG A 111 14.62 8.84 -1.76
CA ARG A 111 15.68 9.11 -0.77
C ARG A 111 16.19 10.54 -0.82
N HIS A 112 15.77 11.33 -1.81
CA HIS A 112 16.21 12.70 -1.93
C HIS A 112 15.70 13.53 -0.74
N PRO A 113 16.54 14.37 -0.11
CA PRO A 113 16.08 15.26 0.94
C PRO A 113 15.04 16.25 0.38
N LEU A 114 13.93 16.41 1.11
CA LEU A 114 12.96 17.47 0.82
C LEU A 114 13.56 18.84 1.11
N PRO A 115 13.19 19.86 0.32
CA PRO A 115 13.60 21.23 0.57
C PRO A 115 13.15 21.66 1.97
N ASN A 116 13.95 22.52 2.60
CA ASN A 116 13.58 23.20 3.83
C ASN A 116 13.72 24.69 3.57
N GLY A 117 12.68 25.46 3.90
CA GLY A 117 12.66 26.90 3.67
C GLY A 117 11.36 27.52 4.19
N THR A 118 11.23 28.81 3.96
CA THR A 118 10.00 29.61 4.11
C THR A 118 8.90 29.11 3.16
N ASN A 119 7.65 29.52 3.39
CA ASN A 119 6.54 29.15 2.52
C ASN A 119 6.80 29.53 1.05
N ALA A 120 7.38 30.72 0.80
CA ALA A 120 7.68 31.17 -0.55
C ALA A 120 8.74 30.29 -1.25
N GLU A 121 9.80 29.90 -0.54
CA GLU A 121 10.84 29.02 -1.07
C GLU A 121 10.29 27.61 -1.38
N LEU A 122 9.37 27.11 -0.55
CA LEU A 122 8.71 25.82 -0.81
C LEU A 122 7.81 25.88 -2.04
N VAL A 123 7.04 26.96 -2.21
CA VAL A 123 6.21 27.17 -3.40
C VAL A 123 7.06 27.25 -4.66
N GLN A 124 8.14 28.03 -4.63
CA GLN A 124 9.07 28.16 -5.75
C GLN A 124 9.71 26.81 -6.11
N ALA A 125 10.22 26.07 -5.12
CA ALA A 125 10.82 24.76 -5.35
C ALA A 125 9.82 23.76 -5.98
N ALA A 126 8.54 23.83 -5.58
CA ALA A 126 7.49 23.00 -6.16
C ALA A 126 7.19 23.37 -7.61
N GLU A 127 7.14 24.66 -7.93
CA GLU A 127 6.93 25.16 -9.29
C GLU A 127 8.11 24.80 -10.21
N GLU A 128 9.35 24.94 -9.74
CA GLU A 128 10.56 24.52 -10.46
C GLU A 128 10.60 23.01 -10.72
N ALA A 129 10.11 22.20 -9.77
CA ALA A 129 10.00 20.75 -9.91
C ALA A 129 8.77 20.30 -10.72
N GLY A 130 7.93 21.23 -11.19
CA GLY A 130 6.72 20.92 -11.96
C GLY A 130 5.62 20.22 -11.15
N ILE A 131 5.59 20.39 -9.82
CA ILE A 131 4.50 19.89 -8.98
C ILE A 131 3.21 20.62 -9.37
N LYS A 132 2.17 19.86 -9.68
CA LYS A 132 0.89 20.44 -10.08
C LYS A 132 0.17 21.05 -8.87
N ARG A 133 -0.46 22.20 -9.09
CA ARG A 133 -1.51 22.70 -8.19
C ARG A 133 -2.79 21.89 -8.42
N VAL A 134 -3.36 21.39 -7.35
CA VAL A 134 -4.52 20.50 -7.35
C VAL A 134 -5.69 21.26 -6.73
N ALA A 135 -6.75 21.51 -7.52
CA ALA A 135 -8.01 21.98 -6.98
C ALA A 135 -8.62 20.92 -6.05
N ASP A 136 -9.19 21.38 -4.93
CA ASP A 136 -9.84 20.56 -3.91
C ASP A 136 -8.92 19.46 -3.34
N ALA A 137 -7.63 19.77 -3.17
CA ALA A 137 -6.61 18.82 -2.74
C ALA A 137 -6.94 18.13 -1.41
N GLU A 138 -7.53 18.85 -0.44
CA GLU A 138 -7.96 18.24 0.83
C GLU A 138 -9.04 17.17 0.62
N GLU A 139 -10.06 17.45 -0.19
CA GLU A 139 -11.12 16.48 -0.50
C GLU A 139 -10.58 15.28 -1.26
N LYS A 140 -9.75 15.52 -2.27
CA LYS A 140 -9.09 14.44 -3.04
C LYS A 140 -8.21 13.57 -2.17
N LEU A 141 -7.44 14.17 -1.26
CA LEU A 141 -6.63 13.41 -0.31
C LEU A 141 -7.52 12.54 0.59
N LEU A 142 -8.58 13.12 1.15
CA LEU A 142 -9.51 12.40 2.04
C LEU A 142 -10.27 11.28 1.34
N LYS A 143 -10.45 11.37 0.01
CA LYS A 143 -11.05 10.32 -0.81
C LYS A 143 -10.04 9.24 -1.21
N ALA A 144 -8.89 9.62 -1.76
CA ALA A 144 -7.93 8.68 -2.32
C ALA A 144 -7.11 7.95 -1.23
N ALA A 145 -6.76 8.63 -0.13
CA ALA A 145 -5.90 8.02 0.90
C ALA A 145 -6.50 6.77 1.55
N PRO A 146 -7.78 6.75 1.98
CA PRO A 146 -8.43 5.54 2.48
C PRO A 146 -8.42 4.38 1.48
N ILE A 147 -8.68 4.65 0.21
CA ILE A 147 -8.75 3.63 -0.85
C ILE A 147 -7.37 3.00 -1.05
N VAL A 148 -6.34 3.83 -1.21
CA VAL A 148 -4.95 3.36 -1.37
C VAL A 148 -4.50 2.58 -0.13
N TYR A 149 -4.87 3.02 1.07
CA TYR A 149 -4.54 2.32 2.31
C TYR A 149 -5.22 0.94 2.38
N ALA A 150 -6.53 0.88 2.13
CA ALA A 150 -7.31 -0.35 2.11
C ALA A 150 -6.79 -1.36 1.06
N ALA A 151 -6.40 -0.89 -0.12
CA ALA A 151 -5.80 -1.72 -1.16
C ALA A 151 -4.43 -2.28 -0.71
N ARG A 152 -3.57 -1.46 -0.10
CA ARG A 152 -2.29 -1.94 0.47
C ARG A 152 -2.51 -3.01 1.55
N ALA A 153 -3.45 -2.78 2.46
CA ALA A 153 -3.77 -3.72 3.53
C ALA A 153 -4.26 -5.06 2.96
N ARG A 154 -5.25 -5.05 2.06
CA ARG A 154 -5.74 -6.27 1.38
C ARG A 154 -4.63 -7.01 0.66
N ARG A 155 -3.78 -6.28 -0.08
CA ARG A 155 -2.64 -6.86 -0.80
C ARG A 155 -1.66 -7.56 0.15
N GLU A 156 -1.28 -6.91 1.24
CA GLU A 156 -0.34 -7.49 2.22
C GLU A 156 -0.90 -8.76 2.83
N ILE A 157 -2.17 -8.74 3.24
CA ILE A 157 -2.85 -9.88 3.84
C ILE A 157 -2.95 -11.03 2.83
N ALA A 158 -3.40 -10.76 1.60
CA ALA A 158 -3.51 -11.76 0.55
C ALA A 158 -2.15 -12.39 0.18
N VAL A 159 -1.07 -11.60 0.16
CA VAL A 159 0.30 -12.14 -0.03
C VAL A 159 0.67 -13.15 1.05
N ARG A 160 0.28 -12.92 2.32
CA ARG A 160 0.54 -13.89 3.40
C ARG A 160 -0.21 -15.20 3.16
N TYR A 161 -1.48 -15.15 2.78
CA TYR A 161 -2.25 -16.36 2.44
C TYR A 161 -1.66 -17.08 1.22
N MET A 162 -1.22 -16.34 0.20
CA MET A 162 -0.55 -16.92 -0.97
C MET A 162 0.73 -17.66 -0.57
N GLN A 163 1.53 -17.10 0.34
CA GLN A 163 2.75 -17.73 0.82
C GLN A 163 2.48 -19.05 1.54
N GLU A 164 1.49 -19.09 2.42
CA GLU A 164 1.10 -20.33 3.12
C GLU A 164 0.55 -21.37 2.13
N ALA A 165 -0.28 -20.95 1.17
CA ALA A 165 -0.80 -21.83 0.11
C ALA A 165 0.32 -22.45 -0.72
N VAL A 166 1.28 -21.62 -1.16
CA VAL A 166 2.44 -22.04 -1.95
C VAL A 166 3.31 -23.02 -1.16
N LEU A 167 3.53 -22.77 0.13
CA LEU A 167 4.30 -23.68 0.99
C LEU A 167 3.60 -25.03 1.12
N ALA A 168 2.30 -25.04 1.40
CA ALA A 168 1.51 -26.27 1.54
C ALA A 168 1.49 -27.08 0.24
N LEU A 169 1.29 -26.44 -0.93
CA LEU A 169 1.35 -27.12 -2.24
C LEU A 169 2.74 -27.67 -2.55
N SER A 170 3.80 -27.03 -2.05
CA SER A 170 5.18 -27.47 -2.29
C SER A 170 5.63 -28.64 -1.40
N GLN A 171 4.83 -29.03 -0.41
CA GLN A 171 5.11 -30.10 0.55
C GLN A 171 4.21 -31.30 0.29
N GLU A 172 4.53 -32.45 0.88
CA GLU A 172 3.65 -33.62 0.86
C GLU A 172 2.29 -33.28 1.51
N PRO A 173 1.17 -33.80 0.98
CA PRO A 173 1.05 -34.81 -0.07
C PRO A 173 1.03 -34.27 -1.51
N TYR A 174 1.12 -32.94 -1.70
CA TYR A 174 0.98 -32.33 -3.01
C TYR A 174 2.28 -32.41 -3.83
N GLY A 175 3.39 -31.98 -3.24
CA GLY A 175 4.70 -32.01 -3.90
C GLY A 175 4.78 -31.20 -5.20
N TRP A 176 3.92 -30.19 -5.38
CA TRP A 176 3.86 -29.41 -6.63
C TRP A 176 5.14 -28.61 -6.84
N LYS A 177 5.58 -28.57 -8.10
CA LYS A 177 6.68 -27.70 -8.51
C LYS A 177 6.19 -26.25 -8.65
N PRO A 178 7.07 -25.23 -8.46
CA PRO A 178 6.70 -23.83 -8.63
C PRO A 178 6.03 -23.51 -9.97
N GLU A 179 6.44 -24.18 -11.06
CA GLU A 179 5.85 -24.03 -12.39
C GLU A 179 4.39 -24.47 -12.42
N GLN A 180 4.07 -25.60 -11.80
CA GLN A 180 2.72 -26.14 -11.73
C GLN A 180 1.80 -25.22 -10.90
N ILE A 181 2.30 -24.70 -9.77
CA ILE A 181 1.56 -23.75 -8.94
C ILE A 181 1.32 -22.45 -9.73
N ALA A 182 2.33 -21.97 -10.47
CA ALA A 182 2.25 -20.74 -11.25
C ALA A 182 1.22 -20.84 -12.38
N GLU A 183 1.23 -21.95 -13.12
CA GLU A 183 0.23 -22.25 -14.16
C GLU A 183 -1.17 -22.31 -13.57
N HIS A 184 -1.34 -23.04 -12.45
CA HIS A 184 -2.64 -23.17 -11.78
C HIS A 184 -3.19 -21.82 -11.29
N ALA A 185 -2.33 -20.98 -10.72
CA ALA A 185 -2.70 -19.66 -10.20
C ALA A 185 -2.78 -18.56 -11.28
N GLY A 186 -2.37 -18.84 -12.52
CA GLY A 186 -2.32 -17.84 -13.59
C GLY A 186 -1.31 -16.72 -13.36
N VAL A 187 -0.18 -17.01 -12.68
CA VAL A 187 0.85 -16.02 -12.34
C VAL A 187 2.23 -16.41 -12.89
N HIS A 188 3.15 -15.45 -12.91
CA HIS A 188 4.53 -15.72 -13.33
C HIS A 188 5.27 -16.61 -12.32
N ARG A 189 6.07 -17.58 -12.81
CA ARG A 189 6.80 -18.55 -11.94
C ARG A 189 7.69 -17.89 -10.89
N ASP A 190 8.34 -16.77 -11.25
CA ASP A 190 9.25 -16.06 -10.34
C ASP A 190 8.53 -15.51 -9.10
N LEU A 191 7.22 -15.20 -9.23
CA LEU A 191 6.39 -14.83 -8.09
C LEU A 191 6.29 -16.00 -7.11
N ILE A 192 5.99 -17.21 -7.60
CA ILE A 192 5.88 -18.41 -6.75
C ILE A 192 7.19 -18.72 -6.04
N TYR A 193 8.33 -18.63 -6.73
CA TYR A 193 9.65 -18.79 -6.10
C TYR A 193 9.85 -17.81 -4.95
N LYS A 194 9.53 -16.53 -5.15
CA LYS A 194 9.63 -15.49 -4.11
C LYS A 194 8.69 -15.79 -2.93
N GLN A 195 7.44 -16.18 -3.19
CA GLN A 195 6.49 -16.48 -2.11
C GLN A 195 6.90 -17.73 -1.33
N ARG A 196 7.38 -18.78 -2.00
CA ARG A 196 7.89 -19.99 -1.34
C ARG A 196 9.09 -19.67 -0.44
N ALA A 197 10.06 -18.90 -0.93
CA ALA A 197 11.24 -18.51 -0.16
C ALA A 197 10.87 -17.66 1.06
N ALA A 198 9.93 -16.72 0.89
CA ALA A 198 9.43 -15.90 1.99
C ALA A 198 8.69 -16.74 3.06
N ALA A 199 7.87 -17.71 2.63
CA ALA A 199 7.18 -18.63 3.53
C ALA A 199 8.17 -19.49 4.33
N ARG A 200 9.14 -20.11 3.66
CA ARG A 200 10.19 -20.92 4.31
C ARG A 200 10.97 -20.14 5.37
N LYS A 201 11.40 -18.93 5.02
CA LYS A 201 12.10 -18.03 5.95
C LYS A 201 11.28 -17.74 7.21
N ARG A 202 9.96 -17.58 7.10
CA ARG A 202 9.05 -17.37 8.24
C ARG A 202 8.96 -18.61 9.13
N HIS A 203 8.96 -19.79 8.53
CA HIS A 203 8.89 -21.08 9.22
C HIS A 203 10.27 -21.63 9.66
N GLY A 204 11.35 -20.86 9.49
CA GLY A 204 12.71 -21.25 9.90
C GLY A 204 13.34 -22.36 9.05
N GLN A 205 12.90 -22.51 7.79
CA GLN A 205 13.41 -23.50 6.83
C GLN A 205 14.36 -22.88 5.80
#